data_AF-A0AB34IUK6-F1
#
_entry.id   AF-A0AB34IUK6-F1
#
_cell.length_a   1.000
_cell.length_b   1.000
_cell.length_c   1.000
_cell.angle_alpha   90.00
_cell.angle_beta   90.00
_cell.angle_gamma   90.00
#
_symmetry.space_group_name_H-M   'P 1'
#
loop_
_entity.id
_entity.type
_entity.pdbx_description
1 polymer ?
#
loop_
_entity_poly.entity_id
_entity_poly.type
_entity_poly.pdbx_seq_one_letter_code
_entity_poly.pdbx_strand_id
1 'polypeptide(L)'
;MRILLRPPTAARLPPPPTAEAALTFLRRGLSTSCMGWAHREGVRLSTASLPRLVSLNGPAIVRKVAAPARSGCRQLCKKAKETASTAGEAASKAAAEGAAAASGGFSYVAFAKANPVANNLIIATIKTGAADLMAQMVIERKPFNEVDWQRNFVFCLFGAAYLGMFQYWYQVNIFKRIFPSVERFTNQSWAAKLQDGPGLVALGGQIGLDLGMLCFVYLPAFYTFKAAVFSSTYDVTEWVKTGTTSYTKNFQKDAYDVIRVWGPADVCCFSVPLYLRLPVRHIVSFVWTVYLSFVRGSK
;
A
#
# COMPACT_ATOMS: atom_id res chain seq x y z
N MET A 1 15.30 33.35 60.74
CA MET A 1 15.13 33.62 59.30
C MET A 1 14.51 32.38 58.67
N ARG A 2 13.17 32.32 58.52
CA ARG A 2 12.45 31.17 57.94
C ARG A 2 12.32 31.39 56.43
N ILE A 3 13.02 30.59 55.64
CA ILE A 3 12.91 30.59 54.18
C ILE A 3 11.64 29.81 53.83
N LEU A 4 10.58 30.54 53.47
CA LEU A 4 9.33 29.99 52.93
C LEU A 4 9.59 29.56 51.47
N LEU A 5 9.90 28.28 51.27
CA LEU A 5 9.91 27.67 49.94
C LEU A 5 8.45 27.52 49.46
N ARG A 6 8.09 28.28 48.43
CA ARG A 6 6.81 28.09 47.72
C ARG A 6 6.80 26.70 47.06
N PRO A 7 5.71 25.93 47.16
CA PRO A 7 5.57 24.69 46.41
C PRO A 7 5.58 24.98 44.90
N PRO A 8 6.20 24.11 44.08
CA PRO A 8 6.23 24.27 42.64
C PRO A 8 4.80 24.22 42.09
N THR A 9 4.45 25.25 41.33
CA THR A 9 3.18 25.34 40.61
C THR A 9 3.08 24.15 39.65
N ALA A 10 2.17 23.21 39.91
CA ALA A 10 1.92 22.10 39.02
C ALA A 10 1.54 22.64 37.63
N ALA A 11 2.45 22.48 36.66
CA ALA A 11 2.18 22.83 35.28
C ALA A 11 0.97 22.00 34.82
N ARG A 12 -0.16 22.66 34.54
CA ARG A 12 -1.32 22.00 33.93
C ARG A 12 -0.89 21.45 32.59
N LEU A 13 -0.77 20.13 32.49
CA LEU A 13 -0.59 19.46 31.21
C LEU A 13 -1.77 19.82 30.29
N PRO A 14 -1.52 20.07 29.00
CA PRO A 14 -2.60 20.32 28.05
C PRO A 14 -3.52 19.09 27.99
N PRO A 15 -4.84 19.30 27.75
CA PRO A 15 -5.77 18.19 27.60
C PRO A 15 -5.31 17.26 26.46
N PRO A 16 -5.50 15.94 26.59
CA PRO A 16 -5.09 15.01 25.55
C PRO A 16 -5.81 15.32 24.23
N PRO A 17 -5.14 15.13 23.09
CA PRO A 17 -5.75 15.37 21.78
C PRO A 17 -6.99 14.49 21.60
N THR A 18 -8.07 15.04 21.08
CA THR A 18 -9.30 14.30 20.81
C THR A 18 -9.13 13.37 19.60
N ALA A 19 -9.91 12.29 19.53
CA ALA A 19 -9.94 11.39 18.35
C ALA A 19 -10.22 12.14 17.03
N GLU A 20 -10.91 13.29 17.12
CA GLU A 20 -11.19 14.17 16.00
C GLU A 20 -9.94 14.89 15.47
N ALA A 21 -8.98 15.23 16.36
CA ALA A 21 -7.69 15.79 15.96
C ALA A 21 -6.84 14.75 15.20
N ALA A 22 -6.86 13.48 15.64
CA ALA A 22 -6.21 12.39 14.93
C ALA A 22 -6.84 12.16 13.55
N LEU A 23 -8.18 12.10 13.46
CA LEU A 23 -8.89 11.98 12.18
C LEU A 23 -8.66 13.18 11.25
N THR A 24 -8.49 14.38 11.81
CA THR A 24 -8.15 15.59 11.04
C THR A 24 -6.74 15.52 10.48
N PHE A 25 -5.77 15.01 11.26
CA PHE A 25 -4.41 14.74 10.79
C PHE A 25 -4.42 13.70 9.66
N LEU A 26 -5.19 12.61 9.82
CA LEU A 26 -5.38 11.58 8.80
C LEU A 26 -6.01 12.13 7.51
N ARG A 27 -7.06 12.95 7.64
CA ARG A 27 -7.69 13.63 6.50
C ARG A 27 -6.71 14.55 5.77
N ARG A 28 -5.90 15.31 6.50
CA ARG A 28 -4.89 16.20 5.91
C ARG A 28 -3.81 15.40 5.19
N GLY A 29 -3.29 14.32 5.79
CA GLY A 29 -2.28 13.46 5.18
C GLY A 29 -2.77 12.76 3.90
N LEU A 30 -3.97 12.18 3.93
CA LEU A 30 -4.56 11.49 2.75
C LEU A 30 -4.91 12.48 1.62
N SER A 31 -5.40 13.67 1.97
CA SER A 31 -5.74 14.72 1.00
C SER A 31 -4.51 15.23 0.24
N THR A 32 -3.38 15.42 0.91
CA THR A 32 -2.14 15.90 0.27
C THR A 32 -1.48 14.85 -0.64
N SER A 33 -1.57 13.55 -0.31
CA SER A 33 -0.95 12.50 -1.12
C SER A 33 -1.76 12.11 -2.35
N CYS A 34 -3.10 12.15 -2.32
CA CYS A 34 -3.92 11.82 -3.49
C CYS A 34 -4.04 12.96 -4.51
N MET A 35 -4.02 14.23 -4.08
CA MET A 35 -4.12 15.36 -5.03
C MET A 35 -2.78 15.72 -5.70
N GLY A 36 -1.64 15.46 -5.05
CA GLY A 36 -0.32 15.73 -5.65
C GLY A 36 0.02 14.82 -6.84
N TRP A 37 -0.58 13.63 -6.92
CA TRP A 37 -0.34 12.69 -8.01
C TRP A 37 -1.20 12.98 -9.25
N ALA A 38 -2.45 13.43 -9.06
CA ALA A 38 -3.36 13.77 -10.16
C ALA A 38 -2.96 15.03 -10.94
N HIS A 39 -2.15 15.92 -10.35
CA HIS A 39 -1.77 17.19 -10.98
C HIS A 39 -0.49 17.10 -11.84
N ARG A 40 0.19 15.94 -11.87
CA ARG A 40 1.49 15.77 -12.56
C ARG A 40 1.39 15.05 -13.92
N GLU A 41 0.21 14.57 -14.29
CA GLU A 41 -0.12 14.03 -15.62
C GLU A 41 -0.90 15.10 -16.39
N GLY A 42 -0.16 16.00 -17.05
CA GLY A 42 -0.73 17.07 -17.87
C GLY A 42 -1.43 16.54 -19.12
N VAL A 43 -2.67 16.06 -18.97
CA VAL A 43 -3.58 15.83 -20.10
C VAL A 43 -4.36 17.11 -20.35
N ARG A 44 -3.83 18.00 -21.20
CA ARG A 44 -4.64 19.05 -21.84
C ARG A 44 -5.58 18.38 -22.84
N LEU A 45 -6.85 18.24 -22.48
CA LEU A 45 -7.90 18.00 -23.46
C LEU A 45 -8.10 19.29 -24.26
N SER A 46 -7.49 19.34 -25.44
CA SER A 46 -7.74 20.38 -26.44
C SER A 46 -9.08 20.11 -27.12
N THR A 47 -10.10 20.87 -26.76
CA THR A 47 -11.32 21.01 -27.56
C THR A 47 -10.99 21.81 -28.81
N ALA A 48 -10.82 21.14 -29.95
CA ALA A 48 -10.75 21.78 -31.25
C ALA A 48 -11.73 21.12 -32.23
N SER A 49 -12.69 21.95 -32.62
CA SER A 49 -13.70 21.83 -33.66
C SER A 49 -13.24 21.16 -34.96
N LEU A 50 -14.04 20.21 -35.43
CA LEU A 50 -14.02 19.66 -36.80
C LEU A 50 -14.45 20.73 -37.83
N PRO A 51 -13.75 20.87 -38.97
CA PRO A 51 -14.35 21.38 -40.18
C PRO A 51 -14.86 20.22 -41.06
N ARG A 52 -16.13 20.33 -41.47
CA ARG A 52 -16.65 19.66 -42.67
C ARG A 52 -15.82 20.08 -43.88
N LEU A 53 -15.29 19.12 -44.64
CA LEU A 53 -14.82 19.38 -45.99
C LEU A 53 -15.60 18.55 -47.01
N VAL A 54 -16.28 19.35 -47.83
CA VAL A 54 -17.01 19.11 -49.07
C VAL A 54 -16.26 18.22 -50.05
N SER A 55 -17.03 17.34 -50.70
CA SER A 55 -16.67 16.52 -51.86
C SER A 55 -16.43 17.40 -53.10
N LEU A 56 -15.30 17.18 -53.79
CA LEU A 56 -15.10 17.63 -55.17
C LEU A 56 -14.53 16.48 -56.01
N ASN A 57 -15.36 16.03 -56.96
CA ASN A 57 -15.01 15.16 -58.07
C ASN A 57 -14.12 15.90 -59.07
N GLY A 58 -13.06 15.24 -59.55
CA GLY A 58 -12.29 15.65 -60.72
C GLY A 58 -11.33 14.54 -61.18
N PRO A 59 -11.29 14.17 -62.48
CA PRO A 59 -10.41 13.12 -62.97
C PRO A 59 -9.04 13.69 -63.33
N ALA A 60 -7.98 13.22 -62.66
CA ALA A 60 -6.60 13.54 -63.01
C ALA A 60 -5.92 12.32 -63.65
N ILE A 61 -5.63 12.45 -64.94
CA ILE A 61 -4.77 11.58 -65.73
C ILE A 61 -3.34 11.72 -65.20
N VAL A 62 -2.78 10.63 -64.63
CA VAL A 62 -1.37 10.58 -64.20
C VAL A 62 -0.65 9.47 -64.97
N ARG A 63 0.30 9.90 -65.82
CA ARG A 63 1.26 9.06 -66.53
C ARG A 63 2.08 8.22 -65.56
N LYS A 64 2.10 6.90 -65.79
CA LYS A 64 3.08 5.97 -65.21
C LYS A 64 4.47 6.26 -65.78
N VAL A 65 5.38 6.73 -64.95
CA VAL A 65 6.84 6.65 -65.20
C VAL A 65 7.36 5.50 -64.35
N ALA A 66 7.88 4.46 -65.02
CA ALA A 66 8.49 3.30 -64.37
C ALA A 66 9.82 3.71 -63.74
N ALA A 67 9.92 3.57 -62.41
CA ALA A 67 11.18 3.71 -61.68
C ALA A 67 11.91 2.37 -61.61
N PRO A 68 13.25 2.33 -61.80
CA PRO A 68 14.01 1.09 -61.73
C PRO A 68 14.18 0.61 -60.29
N ALA A 69 14.27 -0.71 -60.16
CA ALA A 69 14.31 -1.49 -58.94
C ALA A 69 15.42 -1.03 -57.95
N ARG A 70 15.00 -0.51 -56.79
CA ARG A 70 15.85 -0.23 -55.61
C ARG A 70 15.60 -1.24 -54.47
N SER A 71 15.49 -2.54 -54.77
CA SER A 71 15.17 -3.55 -53.75
C SER A 71 16.38 -4.05 -52.94
N GLY A 72 17.60 -4.02 -53.50
CA GLY A 72 18.78 -4.61 -52.85
C GLY A 72 19.34 -3.82 -51.66
N CYS A 73 19.33 -2.48 -51.72
CA CYS A 73 20.02 -1.67 -50.71
C CYS A 73 19.26 -1.58 -49.36
N ARG A 74 17.91 -1.72 -49.38
CA ARG A 74 17.09 -1.70 -48.15
C ARG A 74 17.23 -2.96 -47.30
N GLN A 75 17.45 -4.12 -47.91
CA GLN A 75 17.58 -5.37 -47.16
C GLN A 75 18.91 -5.46 -46.40
N LEU A 76 20.00 -4.95 -46.99
CA LEU A 76 21.32 -4.91 -46.35
C LEU A 76 21.35 -3.97 -45.13
N CYS A 77 20.68 -2.80 -45.21
CA CYS A 77 20.55 -1.89 -44.07
C CYS A 77 19.72 -2.46 -42.91
N LYS A 78 18.66 -3.23 -43.19
CA LYS A 78 17.86 -3.88 -42.13
C LYS A 78 18.67 -4.94 -41.39
N LYS A 79 19.38 -5.80 -42.13
CA LYS A 79 20.17 -6.88 -41.54
C LYS A 79 21.33 -6.33 -40.70
N ALA A 80 22.01 -5.27 -41.16
CA ALA A 80 23.06 -4.61 -40.38
C ALA A 80 22.53 -4.00 -39.06
N LYS A 81 21.32 -3.42 -39.07
CA LYS A 81 20.71 -2.80 -37.89
C LYS A 81 20.27 -3.82 -36.85
N GLU A 82 19.74 -4.97 -37.27
CA GLU A 82 19.35 -6.07 -36.38
C GLU A 82 20.56 -6.75 -35.73
N THR A 83 21.67 -6.88 -36.48
CA THR A 83 22.92 -7.47 -35.97
C THR A 83 23.64 -6.54 -34.98
N ALA A 84 23.59 -5.22 -35.19
CA ALA A 84 24.16 -4.24 -34.26
C ALA A 84 23.35 -4.11 -32.96
N SER A 85 22.02 -4.25 -33.03
CA SER A 85 21.14 -4.20 -31.85
C SER A 85 21.35 -5.38 -30.92
N THR A 86 21.52 -6.58 -31.47
CA THR A 86 21.72 -7.81 -30.69
C THR A 86 23.11 -7.89 -30.05
N ALA A 87 24.14 -7.39 -30.72
CA ALA A 87 25.49 -7.30 -30.16
C ALA A 87 25.59 -6.27 -29.00
N GLY A 88 24.90 -5.14 -29.10
CA GLY A 88 24.86 -4.13 -28.03
C GLY A 88 24.12 -4.61 -26.78
N GLU A 89 23.03 -5.38 -26.96
CA GLU A 89 22.26 -5.93 -25.85
C GLU A 89 23.03 -7.04 -25.10
N ALA A 90 23.73 -7.92 -25.82
CA ALA A 90 24.59 -8.95 -25.22
C ALA A 90 25.80 -8.36 -24.45
N ALA A 91 26.46 -7.33 -24.99
CA ALA A 91 27.59 -6.67 -24.33
C ALA A 91 27.15 -5.89 -23.07
N SER A 92 25.98 -5.24 -23.12
CA SER A 92 25.41 -4.53 -21.98
C SER A 92 25.00 -5.47 -20.83
N LYS A 93 24.47 -6.65 -21.17
CA LYS A 93 24.08 -7.69 -20.20
C LYS A 93 25.29 -8.33 -19.53
N ALA A 94 26.35 -8.64 -20.28
CA ALA A 94 27.61 -9.18 -19.73
C ALA A 94 28.33 -8.16 -18.84
N ALA A 95 28.28 -6.87 -19.18
CA ALA A 95 28.84 -5.80 -18.34
C ALA A 95 28.05 -5.58 -17.04
N ALA A 96 26.71 -5.70 -17.08
CA ALA A 96 25.85 -5.61 -15.91
C ALA A 96 26.00 -6.82 -14.96
N GLU A 97 26.14 -8.03 -15.51
CA GLU A 97 26.38 -9.25 -14.73
C GLU A 97 27.81 -9.28 -14.13
N GLY A 98 28.82 -8.76 -14.83
CA GLY A 98 30.18 -8.61 -14.33
C GLY A 98 30.34 -7.57 -13.21
N ALA A 99 29.58 -6.46 -13.27
CA ALA A 99 29.58 -5.44 -12.22
C ALA A 99 28.83 -5.90 -10.95
N ALA A 100 27.79 -6.74 -11.08
CA ALA A 100 27.08 -7.33 -9.95
C ALA A 100 27.91 -8.39 -9.22
N ALA A 101 28.77 -9.12 -9.93
CA ALA A 101 29.65 -10.14 -9.35
C ALA A 101 30.84 -9.58 -8.56
N ALA A 102 31.25 -8.34 -8.82
CA ALA A 102 32.43 -7.72 -8.22
C ALA A 102 32.18 -7.01 -6.87
N SER A 103 30.92 -6.85 -6.45
CA SER A 103 30.59 -6.39 -5.10
C SER A 103 29.81 -7.48 -4.39
N GLY A 104 30.46 -8.21 -3.48
CA GLY A 104 29.80 -9.13 -2.53
C GLY A 104 28.91 -8.40 -1.51
N GLY A 105 28.16 -7.39 -1.97
CA GLY A 105 27.27 -6.57 -1.17
C GLY A 105 25.90 -7.21 -1.05
N PHE A 106 25.27 -7.03 0.12
CA PHE A 106 23.89 -7.44 0.33
C PHE A 106 22.96 -6.73 -0.66
N SER A 107 22.28 -7.49 -1.51
CA SER A 107 21.22 -6.99 -2.38
C SER A 107 19.85 -7.24 -1.74
N TYR A 108 19.21 -6.18 -1.25
CA TYR A 108 17.87 -6.26 -0.67
C TYR A 108 16.85 -6.86 -1.66
N VAL A 109 16.93 -6.50 -2.94
CA VAL A 109 16.03 -7.04 -3.97
C VAL A 109 16.25 -8.55 -4.15
N ALA A 110 17.50 -9.02 -4.13
CA ALA A 110 17.80 -10.45 -4.20
C ALA A 110 17.28 -11.19 -2.96
N PHE A 111 17.49 -10.64 -1.77
CA PHE A 111 16.96 -11.19 -0.52
C PHE A 111 15.43 -11.26 -0.51
N ALA A 112 14.75 -10.17 -0.89
CA ALA A 112 13.29 -10.10 -0.91
C ALA A 112 12.66 -11.07 -1.92
N LYS A 113 13.32 -11.31 -3.06
CA LYS A 113 12.90 -12.32 -4.05
C LYS A 113 13.15 -13.74 -3.56
N ALA A 114 14.29 -14.01 -2.93
CA ALA A 114 14.64 -15.34 -2.43
C ALA A 114 13.85 -15.72 -1.17
N ASN A 115 13.50 -14.75 -0.33
CA ASN A 115 12.86 -14.95 0.97
C ASN A 115 11.63 -14.03 1.16
N PRO A 116 10.59 -14.12 0.30
CA PRO A 116 9.48 -13.17 0.32
C PRO A 116 8.66 -13.22 1.61
N VAL A 117 8.53 -14.40 2.24
CA VAL A 117 7.85 -14.56 3.53
C VAL A 117 8.63 -13.88 4.66
N ALA A 118 9.94 -14.15 4.76
CA ALA A 118 10.80 -13.53 5.77
C ALA A 118 10.86 -12.01 5.59
N ASN A 119 10.97 -11.54 4.35
CA ASN A 119 10.95 -10.12 4.03
C ASN A 119 9.64 -9.45 4.50
N ASN A 120 8.49 -10.04 4.19
CA ASN A 120 7.19 -9.50 4.64
C ASN A 120 7.07 -9.52 6.18
N LEU A 121 7.51 -10.61 6.83
CA LEU A 121 7.53 -10.72 8.28
C LEU A 121 8.34 -9.60 8.95
N ILE A 122 9.56 -9.35 8.46
CA ILE A 122 10.45 -8.32 8.97
C ILE A 122 9.83 -6.94 8.79
N ILE A 123 9.36 -6.61 7.58
CA ILE A 123 8.75 -5.32 7.28
C ILE A 123 7.50 -5.10 8.14
N ALA A 124 6.63 -6.11 8.25
CA ALA A 124 5.40 -5.99 9.03
C ALA A 124 5.68 -5.75 10.52
N THR A 125 6.66 -6.46 11.08
CA THR A 125 7.09 -6.32 12.48
C THR A 125 7.67 -4.92 12.75
N ILE A 126 8.65 -4.49 11.94
CA ILE A 126 9.29 -3.18 12.10
C ILE A 126 8.28 -2.05 11.90
N LYS A 127 7.44 -2.14 10.85
CA LYS A 127 6.43 -1.14 10.52
C LYS A 127 5.44 -0.93 11.67
N THR A 128 4.97 -2.01 12.30
CA THR A 128 3.98 -1.92 13.37
C THR A 128 4.58 -1.39 14.66
N GLY A 129 5.80 -1.78 15.02
CA GLY A 129 6.53 -1.15 16.13
C GLY A 129 6.82 0.33 15.87
N ALA A 130 7.29 0.70 14.68
CA ALA A 130 7.53 2.09 14.31
C ALA A 130 6.24 2.94 14.35
N ALA A 131 5.11 2.39 13.92
CA ALA A 131 3.81 3.05 13.99
C ALA A 131 3.37 3.30 15.45
N ASP A 132 3.56 2.33 16.33
CA ASP A 132 3.27 2.50 17.76
C ASP A 132 4.19 3.55 18.40
N LEU A 133 5.51 3.47 18.16
CA LEU A 133 6.46 4.48 18.62
C LEU A 133 6.11 5.89 18.15
N MET A 134 5.69 6.03 16.89
CA MET A 134 5.20 7.30 16.36
C MET A 134 3.95 7.79 17.10
N ALA A 135 3.00 6.91 17.39
CA ALA A 135 1.83 7.27 18.18
C ALA A 135 2.21 7.72 19.60
N GLN A 136 3.12 7.02 20.28
CA GLN A 136 3.57 7.38 21.64
C GLN A 136 4.29 8.74 21.63
N MET A 137 5.28 8.91 20.75
CA MET A 137 6.21 10.03 20.83
C MET A 137 5.67 11.28 20.15
N VAL A 138 4.95 11.14 19.03
CA VAL A 138 4.50 12.28 18.23
C VAL A 138 3.07 12.69 18.60
N ILE A 139 2.16 11.74 18.75
CA ILE A 139 0.75 12.03 19.01
C ILE A 139 0.49 12.22 20.50
N GLU A 140 0.93 11.26 21.33
CA GLU A 140 0.79 11.33 22.79
C GLU A 140 1.87 12.24 23.44
N ARG A 141 2.89 12.64 22.68
CA ARG A 141 3.99 13.51 23.13
C ARG A 141 4.78 12.96 24.32
N LYS A 142 4.88 11.63 24.43
CA LYS A 142 5.70 11.00 25.45
C LYS A 142 7.19 11.16 25.13
N PRO A 143 8.03 11.55 26.09
CA PRO A 143 9.47 11.48 25.90
C PRO A 143 9.91 10.01 25.77
N PHE A 144 11.08 9.77 25.17
CA PHE A 144 11.55 8.42 24.84
C PHE A 144 11.68 7.50 26.07
N ASN A 145 11.99 8.06 27.24
CA ASN A 145 12.09 7.33 28.51
C ASN A 145 10.73 6.92 29.12
N GLU A 146 9.62 7.44 28.60
CA GLU A 146 8.24 7.13 29.05
C GLU A 146 7.47 6.28 28.02
N VAL A 147 8.16 5.77 26.99
CA VAL A 147 7.56 4.87 26.00
C VAL A 147 7.11 3.57 26.68
N ASP A 148 5.85 3.18 26.43
CA ASP A 148 5.32 1.89 26.86
C ASP A 148 5.84 0.79 25.93
N TRP A 149 6.98 0.20 26.30
CA TRP A 149 7.61 -0.88 25.54
C TRP A 149 6.79 -2.17 25.52
N GLN A 150 5.95 -2.41 26.53
CA GLN A 150 5.04 -3.55 26.55
C GLN A 150 3.97 -3.39 25.46
N ARG A 151 3.40 -2.20 25.32
CA ARG A 151 2.50 -1.86 24.22
C ARG A 151 3.18 -2.01 22.86
N ASN A 152 4.39 -1.47 22.70
CA ASN A 152 5.14 -1.60 21.45
C ASN A 152 5.40 -3.07 21.09
N PHE A 153 5.66 -3.91 22.09
CA PHE A 153 5.80 -5.35 21.90
C PHE A 153 4.51 -6.02 21.40
N VAL A 154 3.32 -5.61 21.87
CA VAL A 154 2.03 -6.06 21.30
C VAL A 154 2.00 -5.81 19.80
N PHE A 155 2.33 -4.58 19.39
CA PHE A 155 2.28 -4.18 17.98
C PHE A 155 3.29 -4.94 17.15
N CYS A 156 4.51 -5.14 17.63
CA CYS A 156 5.51 -5.97 16.96
C CYS A 156 5.04 -7.43 16.81
N LEU A 157 4.53 -8.04 17.88
CA LEU A 157 4.09 -9.45 17.85
C LEU A 157 2.87 -9.64 16.95
N PHE A 158 1.90 -8.72 17.03
CA PHE A 158 0.73 -8.71 16.15
C PHE A 158 1.14 -8.45 14.69
N GLY A 159 2.10 -7.55 14.47
CA GLY A 159 2.73 -7.29 13.18
C GLY A 159 3.38 -8.53 12.58
N ALA A 160 4.13 -9.28 13.39
CA ALA A 160 4.77 -10.52 12.95
C ALA A 160 3.72 -11.60 12.63
N ALA A 161 2.87 -11.91 13.60
CA ALA A 161 1.94 -13.03 13.51
C ALA A 161 0.83 -12.80 12.48
N TYR A 162 0.12 -11.67 12.60
CA TYR A 162 -1.01 -11.39 11.73
C TYR A 162 -0.55 -10.80 10.39
N LEU A 163 0.15 -9.66 10.39
CA LEU A 163 0.48 -8.96 9.15
C LEU A 163 1.61 -9.65 8.36
N GLY A 164 2.56 -10.25 9.07
CA GLY A 164 3.72 -10.93 8.51
C GLY A 164 3.39 -12.29 7.92
N MET A 165 2.76 -13.16 8.72
CA MET A 165 2.47 -14.55 8.32
C MET A 165 1.07 -14.70 7.72
N PHE A 166 0.02 -14.43 8.51
CA PHE A 166 -1.36 -14.72 8.10
C PHE A 166 -1.79 -13.89 6.89
N GLN A 167 -1.57 -12.58 6.92
CA GLN A 167 -1.96 -11.68 5.84
C GLN A 167 -1.21 -12.00 4.54
N TYR A 168 0.08 -12.35 4.61
CA TYR A 168 0.82 -12.78 3.42
C TYR A 168 0.21 -14.05 2.82
N TRP A 169 -0.02 -15.06 3.65
CA TRP A 169 -0.63 -16.32 3.20
C TRP A 169 -2.00 -16.09 2.56
N TYR A 170 -2.86 -15.31 3.21
CA TYR A 170 -4.20 -14.98 2.71
C TYR A 170 -4.15 -14.17 1.40
N GLN A 171 -3.37 -13.09 1.34
CA GLN A 171 -3.33 -12.23 0.14
C GLN A 171 -2.60 -12.88 -1.03
N VAL A 172 -1.58 -13.70 -0.78
CA VAL A 172 -0.79 -14.30 -1.85
C VAL A 172 -1.40 -15.62 -2.33
N ASN A 173 -1.90 -16.46 -1.43
CA ASN A 173 -2.37 -17.80 -1.80
C ASN A 173 -3.88 -17.87 -2.00
N ILE A 174 -4.67 -17.18 -1.16
CA ILE A 174 -6.14 -17.26 -1.25
C ILE A 174 -6.66 -16.28 -2.31
N PHE A 175 -6.24 -15.02 -2.27
CA PHE A 175 -6.74 -14.00 -3.20
C PHE A 175 -6.49 -14.35 -4.67
N LYS A 176 -5.32 -14.90 -5.00
CA LYS A 176 -5.00 -15.34 -6.37
C LYS A 176 -5.92 -16.46 -6.86
N ARG A 177 -6.43 -17.31 -5.96
CA ARG A 177 -7.33 -18.41 -6.30
C ARG A 177 -8.77 -17.94 -6.48
N ILE A 178 -9.23 -17.01 -5.65
CA ILE A 178 -10.62 -16.52 -5.68
C ILE A 178 -10.84 -15.57 -6.87
N PHE A 179 -9.84 -14.74 -7.21
CA PHE A 179 -9.98 -13.70 -8.25
C PHE A 179 -8.94 -13.84 -9.37
N PRO A 180 -9.02 -14.89 -10.22
CA PRO A 180 -8.02 -15.13 -11.26
C PRO A 180 -7.97 -14.03 -12.34
N SER A 181 -9.06 -13.29 -12.56
CA SER A 181 -9.16 -12.22 -13.57
C SER A 181 -8.58 -10.86 -13.13
N VAL A 182 -8.06 -10.77 -11.91
CA VAL A 182 -7.55 -9.51 -11.32
C VAL A 182 -6.43 -8.88 -12.13
N GLU A 183 -5.53 -9.69 -12.68
CA GLU A 183 -4.39 -9.19 -13.44
C GLU A 183 -4.85 -8.45 -14.69
N ARG A 184 -5.83 -9.02 -15.41
CA ARG A 184 -6.46 -8.37 -16.56
C ARG A 184 -7.08 -7.03 -16.17
N PHE A 185 -7.86 -6.99 -15.08
CA PHE A 185 -8.52 -5.75 -14.65
C PHE A 185 -7.50 -4.67 -14.26
N THR A 186 -6.50 -5.01 -13.45
CA THR A 186 -5.53 -4.04 -12.92
C THR A 186 -4.61 -3.42 -13.97
N ASN A 187 -4.34 -4.15 -15.06
CA ASN A 187 -3.51 -3.68 -16.18
C ASN A 187 -4.25 -2.78 -17.18
N GLN A 188 -5.56 -2.61 -17.05
CA GLN A 188 -6.33 -1.71 -17.91
C GLN A 188 -6.14 -0.22 -17.55
N SER A 189 -6.37 0.66 -18.52
CA SER A 189 -6.52 2.09 -18.27
C SER A 189 -7.75 2.36 -17.40
N TRP A 190 -7.78 3.50 -16.71
CA TRP A 190 -8.91 3.86 -15.84
C TRP A 190 -10.25 3.94 -16.60
N ALA A 191 -10.25 4.48 -17.81
CA ALA A 191 -11.45 4.53 -18.65
C ALA A 191 -11.97 3.12 -19.01
N ALA A 192 -11.06 2.19 -19.32
CA ALA A 192 -11.43 0.80 -19.60
C ALA A 192 -11.94 0.07 -18.35
N LYS A 193 -11.33 0.30 -17.18
CA LYS A 193 -11.79 -0.28 -15.90
C LYS A 193 -13.24 0.07 -15.57
N LEU A 194 -13.66 1.30 -15.85
CA LEU A 194 -15.03 1.75 -15.62
C LEU A 194 -16.06 1.06 -16.54
N GLN A 195 -15.60 0.48 -17.65
CA GLN A 195 -16.44 -0.25 -18.61
C GLN A 195 -16.33 -1.77 -18.42
N ASP A 196 -15.35 -2.26 -17.65
CA ASP A 196 -15.15 -3.68 -17.35
C ASP A 196 -16.07 -4.13 -16.21
N GLY A 197 -17.36 -4.35 -16.52
CA GLY A 197 -18.36 -4.83 -15.57
C GLY A 197 -17.90 -6.05 -14.75
N PRO A 198 -17.42 -7.14 -15.39
CA PRO A 198 -16.86 -8.29 -14.66
C PRO A 198 -15.69 -7.91 -13.75
N GLY A 199 -14.79 -7.04 -14.21
CA GLY A 199 -13.68 -6.52 -13.41
C GLY A 199 -14.12 -5.71 -12.19
N LEU A 200 -15.16 -4.88 -12.32
CA LEU A 200 -15.76 -4.11 -11.22
C LEU A 200 -16.45 -5.01 -10.19
N VAL A 201 -17.12 -6.07 -10.62
CA VAL A 201 -17.68 -7.08 -9.70
C VAL A 201 -16.56 -7.80 -8.93
N ALA A 202 -15.48 -8.19 -9.62
CA ALA A 202 -14.31 -8.78 -8.97
C ALA A 202 -13.59 -7.79 -8.01
N LEU A 203 -13.55 -6.51 -8.35
CA LEU A 203 -13.06 -5.45 -7.47
C LEU A 203 -13.92 -5.33 -6.21
N GLY A 204 -15.25 -5.24 -6.36
CA GLY A 204 -16.19 -5.22 -5.25
C GLY A 204 -16.07 -6.46 -4.35
N GLY A 205 -15.90 -7.64 -4.95
CA GLY A 205 -15.66 -8.88 -4.24
C GLY A 205 -14.36 -8.87 -3.42
N GLN A 206 -13.26 -8.35 -3.98
CA GLN A 206 -12.00 -8.19 -3.24
C GLN A 206 -12.15 -7.24 -2.05
N ILE A 207 -12.81 -6.10 -2.24
CA ILE A 207 -13.07 -5.11 -1.17
C ILE A 207 -13.94 -5.75 -0.07
N GLY A 208 -15.05 -6.38 -0.45
CA GLY A 208 -15.96 -7.00 0.52
C GLY A 208 -15.29 -8.11 1.32
N LEU A 209 -14.47 -8.94 0.67
CA LEU A 209 -13.73 -10.01 1.34
C LEU A 209 -12.64 -9.46 2.27
N ASP A 210 -11.93 -8.40 1.86
CA ASP A 210 -10.89 -7.78 2.69
C ASP A 210 -11.47 -7.08 3.92
N LEU A 211 -12.51 -6.26 3.73
CA LEU A 211 -13.25 -5.63 4.82
C LEU A 211 -13.86 -6.66 5.76
N GLY A 212 -14.40 -7.75 5.22
CA GLY A 212 -14.89 -8.88 6.01
C GLY A 212 -13.79 -9.48 6.88
N MET A 213 -12.61 -9.74 6.32
CA MET A 213 -11.47 -10.25 7.10
C MET A 213 -10.95 -9.25 8.13
N LEU A 214 -10.94 -7.96 7.80
CA LEU A 214 -10.54 -6.92 8.74
C LEU A 214 -11.52 -6.84 9.93
N CYS A 215 -12.81 -6.96 9.68
CA CYS A 215 -13.80 -6.96 10.74
C CYS A 215 -13.75 -8.28 11.53
N PHE A 216 -13.92 -9.43 10.89
CA PHE A 216 -14.21 -10.69 11.56
C PHE A 216 -13.01 -11.52 11.98
N VAL A 217 -11.79 -11.18 11.52
CA VAL A 217 -10.58 -11.94 11.85
C VAL A 217 -9.51 -11.03 12.45
N TYR A 218 -9.18 -9.93 11.77
CA TYR A 218 -8.15 -8.99 12.23
C TYR A 218 -8.50 -8.36 13.59
N LEU A 219 -9.70 -7.77 13.74
CA LEU A 219 -10.06 -7.08 14.98
C LEU A 219 -10.15 -8.05 16.18
N PRO A 220 -10.85 -9.20 16.11
CA PRO A 220 -10.84 -10.18 17.20
C PRO A 220 -9.43 -10.65 17.57
N ALA A 221 -8.57 -10.91 16.58
CA ALA A 221 -7.18 -11.27 16.82
C ALA A 221 -6.46 -10.15 17.56
N PHE A 222 -6.57 -8.89 17.10
CA PHE A 222 -5.96 -7.73 17.77
C PHE A 222 -6.39 -7.62 19.24
N TYR A 223 -7.68 -7.74 19.54
CA TYR A 223 -8.17 -7.69 20.91
C TYR A 223 -7.70 -8.87 21.76
N THR A 224 -7.53 -10.06 21.17
CA THR A 224 -6.98 -11.24 21.85
C THR A 224 -5.50 -11.05 22.17
N PHE A 225 -4.70 -10.55 21.22
CA PHE A 225 -3.29 -10.22 21.45
C PHE A 225 -3.13 -9.12 22.50
N LYS A 226 -3.99 -8.10 22.45
CA LYS A 226 -4.06 -7.06 23.48
C LYS A 226 -4.32 -7.69 24.86
N ALA A 227 -5.34 -8.55 24.98
CA ALA A 227 -5.65 -9.23 26.23
C ALA A 227 -4.49 -10.11 26.71
N ALA A 228 -3.82 -10.84 25.81
CA ALA A 228 -2.69 -11.70 26.15
C ALA A 228 -1.51 -10.95 26.76
N VAL A 229 -1.18 -9.76 26.22
CA VAL A 229 -0.01 -9.01 26.68
C VAL A 229 -0.31 -8.18 27.92
N PHE A 230 -1.55 -7.72 28.12
CA PHE A 230 -1.93 -6.94 29.31
C PHE A 230 -2.52 -7.79 30.44
N SER A 231 -2.74 -9.09 30.23
CA SER A 231 -3.16 -9.99 31.30
C SER A 231 -2.01 -10.29 32.25
N SER A 232 -2.34 -10.49 33.52
CA SER A 232 -1.44 -11.08 34.52
C SER A 232 -1.45 -12.61 34.49
N THR A 233 -2.32 -13.22 33.69
CA THR A 233 -2.50 -14.67 33.57
C THR A 233 -1.92 -15.19 32.26
N TYR A 234 -1.45 -16.44 32.27
CA TYR A 234 -0.95 -17.15 31.08
C TYR A 234 -2.00 -18.09 30.47
N ASP A 235 -3.29 -17.87 30.75
CA ASP A 235 -4.39 -18.69 30.22
C ASP A 235 -4.92 -18.12 28.89
N VAL A 236 -4.67 -18.86 27.81
CA VAL A 236 -5.14 -18.53 26.45
C VAL A 236 -6.66 -18.40 26.40
N THR A 237 -7.40 -19.20 27.17
CA THR A 237 -8.86 -19.17 27.21
C THR A 237 -9.37 -17.84 27.74
N GLU A 238 -8.71 -17.34 28.79
CA GLU A 238 -9.02 -16.04 29.37
C GLU A 238 -8.72 -14.89 28.38
N TRP A 239 -7.61 -14.97 27.66
CA TRP A 239 -7.26 -13.97 26.65
C TRP A 239 -8.28 -13.91 25.51
N VAL A 240 -8.68 -15.08 24.98
CA VAL A 240 -9.69 -15.17 23.92
C VAL A 240 -11.04 -14.67 24.42
N LYS A 241 -11.46 -15.07 25.62
CA LYS A 241 -12.72 -14.63 26.22
C LYS A 241 -12.74 -13.12 26.44
N THR A 242 -11.67 -12.56 27.01
CA THR A 242 -11.53 -11.13 27.28
C THR A 242 -11.44 -10.31 26.00
N GLY A 243 -10.63 -10.78 25.05
CA GLY A 243 -10.48 -10.17 23.74
C GLY A 243 -11.79 -10.14 22.96
N THR A 244 -12.48 -11.28 22.86
CA THR A 244 -13.78 -11.38 22.17
C THR A 244 -14.85 -10.53 22.84
N THR A 245 -14.92 -10.53 24.17
CA THR A 245 -15.86 -9.68 24.91
C THR A 245 -15.61 -8.20 24.64
N SER A 246 -14.35 -7.77 24.62
CA SER A 246 -13.97 -6.39 24.35
C SER A 246 -14.26 -5.99 22.90
N TYR A 247 -13.99 -6.88 21.95
CA TYR A 247 -14.30 -6.69 20.54
C TYR A 247 -15.81 -6.55 20.32
N THR A 248 -16.63 -7.46 20.84
CA THR A 248 -18.10 -7.42 20.68
C THR A 248 -18.69 -6.11 21.21
N LYS A 249 -18.20 -5.61 22.35
CA LYS A 249 -18.61 -4.31 22.90
C LYS A 249 -18.27 -3.13 21.98
N ASN A 250 -17.17 -3.22 21.23
CA ASN A 250 -16.66 -2.15 20.37
C ASN A 250 -16.98 -2.36 18.87
N PHE A 251 -17.64 -3.47 18.51
CA PHE A 251 -17.74 -3.95 17.13
C PHE A 251 -18.29 -2.89 16.18
N GLN A 252 -19.41 -2.26 16.52
CA GLN A 252 -20.05 -1.28 15.64
C GLN A 252 -19.13 -0.10 15.33
N LYS A 253 -18.45 0.43 16.36
CA LYS A 253 -17.53 1.56 16.20
C LYS A 253 -16.30 1.15 15.39
N ASP A 254 -15.67 0.03 15.73
CA ASP A 254 -14.44 -0.40 15.08
C ASP A 254 -14.68 -0.86 13.64
N ALA A 255 -15.78 -1.57 13.37
CA ALA A 255 -16.18 -1.94 12.01
C ALA A 255 -16.49 -0.71 11.16
N TYR A 256 -17.17 0.29 11.73
CA TYR A 256 -17.41 1.57 11.05
C TYR A 256 -16.09 2.28 10.71
N ASP A 257 -15.16 2.37 11.66
CA ASP A 257 -13.83 2.97 11.45
C ASP A 257 -13.03 2.21 10.39
N VAL A 258 -13.06 0.88 10.42
CA VAL A 258 -12.43 0.01 9.41
C VAL A 258 -13.02 0.31 8.03
N ILE A 259 -14.33 0.24 7.85
CA ILE A 259 -14.98 0.46 6.54
C ILE A 259 -14.68 1.87 6.03
N ARG A 260 -14.71 2.87 6.91
CA ARG A 260 -14.46 4.27 6.54
C ARG A 260 -13.04 4.53 6.07
N VAL A 261 -12.05 3.85 6.66
CA VAL A 261 -10.63 4.00 6.28
C VAL A 261 -10.26 3.08 5.13
N TRP A 262 -10.60 1.80 5.26
CA TRP A 262 -10.18 0.75 4.34
C TRP A 262 -11.05 0.67 3.10
N GLY A 263 -12.34 1.00 3.13
CA GLY A 263 -13.19 0.96 1.94
C GLY A 263 -12.63 1.80 0.78
N PRO A 264 -12.39 3.11 0.97
CA PRO A 264 -11.75 3.94 -0.06
C PRO A 264 -10.32 3.50 -0.40
N ALA A 265 -9.55 3.09 0.61
CA ALA A 265 -8.18 2.64 0.41
C ALA A 265 -8.12 1.37 -0.45
N ASP A 266 -9.04 0.43 -0.26
CA ASP A 266 -9.11 -0.83 -0.99
C ASP A 266 -9.54 -0.60 -2.44
N VAL A 267 -10.42 0.37 -2.70
CA VAL A 267 -10.73 0.81 -4.08
C VAL A 267 -9.43 1.22 -4.78
N CYS A 268 -8.59 2.03 -4.15
CA CYS A 268 -7.29 2.41 -4.69
C CYS A 268 -6.33 1.21 -4.79
N CYS A 269 -6.16 0.45 -3.70
CA CYS A 269 -5.22 -0.66 -3.62
C CYS A 269 -5.54 -1.77 -4.62
N PHE A 270 -6.81 -2.09 -4.84
CA PHE A 270 -7.19 -3.16 -5.77
C PHE A 270 -7.34 -2.69 -7.21
N SER A 271 -7.37 -1.39 -7.46
CA SER A 271 -7.38 -0.82 -8.82
C SER A 271 -6.00 -0.62 -9.42
N VAL A 272 -4.93 -0.53 -8.61
CA VAL A 272 -3.56 -0.40 -9.14
C VAL A 272 -2.99 -1.75 -9.64
N PRO A 273 -1.98 -1.72 -10.55
CA PRO A 273 -1.23 -2.91 -10.95
C PRO A 273 -0.76 -3.76 -9.78
N LEU A 274 -0.73 -5.09 -9.96
CA LEU A 274 -0.44 -6.07 -8.91
C LEU A 274 0.83 -5.75 -8.08
N TYR A 275 1.89 -5.26 -8.73
CA TYR A 275 3.15 -4.92 -8.07
C TYR A 275 3.05 -3.68 -7.17
N LEU A 276 2.11 -2.77 -7.42
CA LEU A 276 1.88 -1.55 -6.60
C LEU A 276 0.93 -1.80 -5.43
N ARG A 277 0.16 -2.89 -5.43
CA ARG A 277 -0.85 -3.14 -4.40
C ARG A 277 -0.25 -3.18 -3.00
N LEU A 278 0.83 -3.94 -2.81
CA LEU A 278 1.50 -4.09 -1.52
C LEU A 278 2.09 -2.75 -1.01
N PRO A 279 2.87 -1.99 -1.81
CA PRO A 279 3.33 -0.66 -1.41
C PRO A 279 2.21 0.29 -0.98
N VAL A 280 1.16 0.44 -1.80
CA VAL A 280 0.04 1.36 -1.51
C VAL A 280 -0.66 0.93 -0.22
N ARG A 281 -0.90 -0.38 -0.06
CA ARG A 281 -1.50 -0.95 1.14
C ARG A 281 -0.64 -0.75 2.38
N HIS A 282 0.69 -0.82 2.28
CA HIS A 282 1.58 -0.59 3.41
C HIS A 282 1.51 0.86 3.92
N ILE A 283 1.36 1.84 3.03
CA ILE A 283 1.20 3.25 3.42
C ILE A 283 -0.08 3.42 4.24
N VAL A 284 -1.21 2.95 3.72
CA VAL A 284 -2.50 3.03 4.43
C VAL A 284 -2.44 2.23 5.73
N SER A 285 -1.84 1.04 5.70
CA SER A 285 -1.70 0.18 6.87
C SER A 285 -0.86 0.84 7.96
N PHE A 286 0.24 1.53 7.63
CA PHE A 286 1.05 2.23 8.62
C PHE A 286 0.21 3.28 9.36
N VAL A 287 -0.49 4.10 8.59
CA VAL A 287 -1.37 5.15 9.10
C VAL A 287 -2.50 4.58 9.96
N TRP A 288 -3.12 3.47 9.53
CA TRP A 288 -4.12 2.73 10.32
C TRP A 288 -3.54 2.16 11.62
N THR A 289 -2.31 1.64 11.60
CA THR A 289 -1.66 1.12 12.81
C THR A 289 -1.35 2.25 13.80
N VAL A 290 -0.91 3.43 13.33
CA VAL A 290 -0.74 4.62 14.18
C VAL A 290 -2.08 4.99 14.83
N TYR A 291 -3.17 5.01 14.05
CA TYR A 291 -4.51 5.28 14.57
C TYR A 291 -4.94 4.27 15.63
N LEU A 292 -4.77 2.97 15.38
CA LEU A 292 -5.12 1.93 16.35
C LEU A 292 -4.28 1.99 17.61
N SER A 293 -2.98 2.27 17.50
CA SER A 293 -2.12 2.50 18.67
C SER A 293 -2.63 3.66 19.50
N PHE A 294 -3.01 4.76 18.87
CA PHE A 294 -3.54 5.92 19.58
C PHE A 294 -4.90 5.65 20.24
N VAL A 295 -5.87 5.08 19.51
CA VAL A 295 -7.25 4.92 20.00
C VAL A 295 -7.41 3.71 20.92
N ARG A 296 -6.61 2.65 20.72
CA ARG A 296 -6.79 1.35 21.36
C ARG A 296 -5.55 0.84 22.10
N GLY A 297 -4.42 1.54 22.02
CA GLY A 297 -3.17 1.16 22.68
C GLY A 297 -3.13 1.51 24.17
N SER A 298 -4.05 2.33 24.67
CA SER A 298 -4.19 2.51 26.13
C SER A 298 -4.63 1.21 26.81
N LYS A 299 -4.15 0.99 28.03
CA LYS A 299 -4.54 -0.14 28.88
C LYS A 299 -6.05 -0.16 29.09
#